data_AF-A0A3D5B7K4-F1
#
_entry.id   AF-A0A3D5B7K4-F1
#
_cell.length_a   1.000
_cell.length_b   1.000
_cell.length_c   1.000
_cell.angle_alpha   90.00
_cell.angle_beta   90.00
_cell.angle_gamma   90.00
#
_symmetry.space_group_name_H-M   'P 1'
#
loop_
_entity.id
_entity.type
_entity.pdbx_description
1 polymer ?
#
loop_
_entity_poly.entity_id
_entity_poly.type
_entity_poly.pdbx_seq_one_letter_code
_entity_poly.pdbx_strand_id
1 'polypeptide(L)'
;FEFISPFPFVVSLSNHSLYLCNKLSFSSYSSSSFCVVSPESKATPLPPALTTYFDEETGQIMGNVIDALQQFAGTRPCFLNADSLPGYYVPQGLLAQTSTPILDPVFVYDYSAIIRALYIEGICDFGVTYALVGDPRLAGDILQDIPEAQDVVEIIWQTEGVIPNISLSASPELPLYLQVQLQEAFLDLPDLPDGLALVSSALNFDVEAFKTITDGFYNPLRGILAPLELDLQSMTTQTQATQ
;
A
#
# COMPACT_ATOMS: atom_id res chain seq x y z
N PHE A 1 -15.07 -13.68 -13.97
CA PHE A 1 -14.37 -14.54 -13.00
C PHE A 1 -14.49 -13.84 -11.67
N GLU A 2 -15.27 -14.46 -10.77
CA GLU A 2 -15.40 -14.04 -9.37
C GLU A 2 -13.99 -13.98 -8.81
N PHE A 3 -13.49 -12.77 -8.58
CA PHE A 3 -12.62 -12.63 -7.44
C PHE A 3 -13.39 -13.23 -6.27
N ILE A 4 -12.75 -14.21 -5.63
CA ILE A 4 -12.89 -14.57 -4.21
C ILE A 4 -14.33 -14.73 -3.73
N SER A 5 -14.65 -15.96 -3.35
CA SER A 5 -15.95 -16.43 -2.87
C SER A 5 -16.70 -15.40 -2.00
N PRO A 6 -18.06 -15.42 -2.00
CA PRO A 6 -18.88 -14.34 -1.50
C PRO A 6 -18.98 -14.33 0.03
N PHE A 7 -17.89 -14.45 0.79
CA PHE A 7 -17.93 -14.46 2.25
C PHE A 7 -16.66 -13.87 2.86
N PRO A 8 -16.75 -13.31 4.08
CA PRO A 8 -16.02 -12.10 4.34
C PRO A 8 -14.91 -12.27 5.39
N PHE A 9 -13.68 -11.87 5.10
CA PHE A 9 -12.50 -12.30 5.88
C PHE A 9 -11.60 -11.16 6.36
N VAL A 10 -10.62 -11.51 7.20
CA VAL A 10 -10.08 -10.67 8.26
C VAL A 10 -8.58 -10.31 8.10
N VAL A 11 -8.00 -9.39 8.89
CA VAL A 11 -6.79 -8.56 8.63
C VAL A 11 -5.72 -8.65 9.77
N SER A 12 -4.46 -9.11 9.56
CA SER A 12 -3.19 -8.74 10.31
C SER A 12 -1.79 -9.25 9.74
N LEU A 13 -0.63 -8.51 9.84
CA LEU A 13 0.58 -8.41 8.90
C LEU A 13 1.83 -9.15 9.42
N SER A 14 2.63 -9.82 8.57
CA SER A 14 4.09 -9.53 8.36
C SER A 14 4.72 -10.41 7.27
N ASN A 15 5.97 -10.08 6.93
CA ASN A 15 6.87 -10.55 5.86
C ASN A 15 7.26 -12.04 5.84
N HIS A 16 6.45 -12.93 6.40
CA HIS A 16 6.64 -14.37 6.24
C HIS A 16 5.34 -14.98 5.72
N SER A 17 5.39 -15.54 4.51
CA SER A 17 4.32 -16.41 4.02
C SER A 17 4.24 -17.65 4.91
N LEU A 18 3.43 -17.59 5.96
CA LEU A 18 3.04 -18.75 6.74
C LEU A 18 1.95 -19.49 5.95
N TYR A 19 2.39 -20.43 5.10
CA TYR A 19 1.49 -21.39 4.47
C TYR A 19 1.01 -22.39 5.53
N LEU A 20 0.01 -21.99 6.32
CA LEU A 20 -0.73 -22.93 7.16
C LEU A 20 -1.65 -23.75 6.24
N CYS A 21 -1.07 -24.82 5.70
CA CYS A 21 -1.70 -25.75 4.77
C CYS A 21 -1.91 -25.12 3.38
N ASN A 22 -1.77 -25.90 2.30
CA ASN A 22 -1.91 -25.47 0.89
C ASN A 22 -3.29 -24.88 0.51
N LYS A 23 -4.13 -24.50 1.49
CA LYS A 23 -5.51 -24.06 1.34
C LYS A 23 -5.87 -22.77 2.11
N LEU A 24 -4.98 -22.25 2.95
CA LEU A 24 -5.12 -20.91 3.54
C LEU A 24 -3.91 -20.06 3.16
N SER A 25 -4.15 -18.82 2.78
CA SER A 25 -3.13 -17.84 2.43
C SER A 25 -3.28 -16.59 3.28
N PHE A 26 -2.16 -16.08 3.74
CA PHE A 26 -2.03 -14.79 4.40
C PHE A 26 -1.39 -13.84 3.38
N SER A 27 -2.09 -12.78 2.99
CA SER A 27 -1.53 -11.73 2.13
C SER A 27 -1.40 -10.45 2.94
N SER A 28 -0.19 -9.91 2.95
CA SER A 28 0.21 -8.82 3.83
C SER A 28 0.65 -7.64 2.95
N TYR A 29 0.02 -6.47 3.08
CA TYR A 29 0.40 -5.25 2.36
C TYR A 29 0.86 -4.17 3.34
N SER A 30 2.03 -3.59 3.13
CA SER A 30 2.66 -2.65 4.06
C SER A 30 1.86 -1.36 4.30
N SER A 31 0.83 -1.05 3.51
CA SER A 31 0.00 0.12 3.74
C SER A 31 -1.36 0.04 3.05
N SER A 32 -2.39 0.53 3.74
CA SER A 32 -3.75 0.68 3.23
C SER A 32 -3.92 1.84 2.25
N SER A 33 -3.00 2.81 2.31
CA SER A 33 -2.95 3.99 1.47
C SER A 33 -1.50 4.33 1.10
N PHE A 34 -1.29 5.20 0.13
CA PHE A 34 0.03 5.76 -0.11
C PHE A 34 -0.06 7.28 -0.28
N CYS A 35 1.04 7.95 0.04
CA CYS A 35 1.26 9.35 -0.23
C CYS A 35 2.25 9.51 -1.36
N VAL A 36 1.99 10.50 -2.22
CA VAL A 36 2.99 11.06 -3.09
C VAL A 36 3.67 12.20 -2.36
N VAL A 37 4.99 12.15 -2.27
CA VAL A 37 5.82 13.16 -1.62
C VAL A 37 6.79 13.80 -2.61
N SER A 38 7.11 15.08 -2.40
CA SER A 38 8.03 15.86 -3.23
C SER A 38 8.98 16.67 -2.35
N PRO A 39 10.22 16.96 -2.78
CA PRO A 39 11.03 17.97 -2.12
C PRO A 39 10.35 19.36 -2.20
N GLU A 40 10.54 20.16 -1.16
CA GLU A 40 10.18 21.59 -1.17
C GLU A 40 11.10 22.32 -2.18
N SER A 41 10.53 23.18 -3.04
CA SER A 41 11.32 23.81 -4.11
C SER A 41 12.32 24.84 -3.55
N LYS A 42 13.58 24.46 -3.31
CA LYS A 42 14.67 25.41 -3.07
C LYS A 42 15.30 25.86 -4.39
N ALA A 43 14.57 26.71 -5.11
CA ALA A 43 15.04 27.61 -6.16
C ALA A 43 16.35 27.22 -6.91
N THR A 44 16.28 26.32 -7.91
CA THR A 44 17.18 26.25 -9.10
C THR A 44 16.54 25.29 -10.15
N PRO A 45 16.93 25.29 -11.45
CA PRO A 45 16.00 25.04 -12.55
C PRO A 45 15.68 23.55 -12.75
N LEU A 46 14.72 23.06 -11.96
CA LEU A 46 14.03 21.77 -12.04
C LEU A 46 12.51 22.06 -11.98
N PRO A 47 11.61 21.10 -12.26
CA PRO A 47 10.28 21.33 -12.84
C PRO A 47 9.38 22.30 -12.03
N PRO A 48 8.28 22.83 -12.62
CA PRO A 48 7.40 23.76 -11.90
C PRO A 48 7.05 23.21 -10.52
N ALA A 49 7.14 24.08 -9.50
CA ALA A 49 6.82 23.71 -8.13
C ALA A 49 5.48 22.97 -8.08
N LEU A 50 5.50 21.75 -7.54
CA LEU A 50 4.31 20.94 -7.37
C LEU A 50 3.39 21.59 -6.35
N THR A 51 2.09 21.53 -6.60
CA THR A 51 1.08 22.08 -5.68
C THR A 51 0.64 20.96 -4.74
N THR A 52 0.67 21.22 -3.43
CA THR A 52 0.10 20.29 -2.46
C THR A 52 -1.43 20.29 -2.51
N TYR A 53 -2.00 19.09 -2.50
CA TYR A 53 -3.42 18.78 -2.42
C TYR A 53 -3.73 18.00 -1.13
N PHE A 54 -2.86 18.11 -0.12
CA PHE A 54 -3.05 17.47 1.18
C PHE A 54 -2.91 18.51 2.29
N ASP A 55 -3.92 18.59 3.15
CA ASP A 55 -3.90 19.43 4.34
C ASP A 55 -3.43 18.58 5.53
N GLU A 56 -2.21 18.84 6.01
CA GLU A 56 -1.61 18.11 7.12
C GLU A 56 -2.30 18.39 8.46
N GLU A 57 -2.97 19.54 8.63
CA GLU A 57 -3.67 19.88 9.88
C GLU A 57 -4.95 19.06 10.02
N THR A 58 -5.67 18.84 8.91
CA THR A 58 -6.94 18.11 8.91
C THR A 58 -6.80 16.65 8.48
N GLY A 59 -5.66 16.28 7.87
CA GLY A 59 -5.43 14.97 7.26
C GLY A 59 -6.32 14.71 6.03
N GLN A 60 -6.74 15.77 5.35
CA GLN A 60 -7.71 15.68 4.24
C GLN A 60 -7.10 16.05 2.90
N ILE A 61 -7.58 15.38 1.86
CA ILE A 61 -7.25 15.73 0.47
C ILE A 61 -8.05 16.99 0.10
N MET A 62 -7.35 17.97 -0.42
CA MET A 62 -7.92 19.18 -1.00
C MET A 62 -8.03 19.02 -2.52
N GLY A 63 -9.05 19.60 -3.14
CA GLY A 63 -9.16 19.63 -4.60
C GLY A 63 -9.50 18.30 -5.27
N ASN A 64 -9.21 18.21 -6.58
CA ASN A 64 -9.56 17.06 -7.43
C ASN A 64 -8.32 16.18 -7.68
N VAL A 65 -8.51 14.87 -7.60
CA VAL A 65 -7.49 13.85 -7.90
C VAL A 65 -6.85 14.02 -9.28
N ILE A 66 -7.63 14.44 -10.29
CA ILE A 66 -7.10 14.65 -11.65
C ILE A 66 -6.04 15.75 -11.65
N ASP A 67 -6.35 16.90 -11.05
CA ASP A 67 -5.41 18.03 -10.99
C ASP A 67 -4.17 17.66 -10.16
N ALA A 68 -4.39 16.96 -9.04
CA ALA A 68 -3.33 16.53 -8.13
C ALA A 68 -2.35 15.52 -8.75
N LEU A 69 -2.82 14.63 -9.63
CA LEU A 69 -1.97 13.62 -10.25
C LEU A 69 -1.42 14.05 -11.61
N GLN A 70 -2.13 14.88 -12.39
CA GLN A 70 -1.65 15.32 -13.71
C GLN A 70 -0.40 16.20 -13.66
N GLN A 71 -0.13 16.88 -12.54
CA GLN A 71 1.12 17.63 -12.36
C GLN A 71 2.38 16.76 -12.42
N PHE A 72 2.28 15.44 -12.19
CA PHE A 72 3.41 14.53 -12.30
C PHE A 72 3.75 14.15 -13.75
N ALA A 73 3.03 14.68 -14.75
CA ALA A 73 3.30 14.37 -16.14
C ALA A 73 4.73 14.80 -16.55
N GLY A 74 5.50 13.88 -17.12
CA GLY A 74 6.88 14.10 -17.53
C GLY A 74 7.90 14.11 -16.38
N THR A 75 7.50 13.72 -15.18
CA THR A 75 8.38 13.62 -14.00
C THR A 75 8.80 12.16 -13.74
N ARG A 76 9.87 11.97 -12.99
CA ARG A 76 10.46 10.67 -12.63
C ARG A 76 10.08 10.25 -11.21
N PRO A 77 9.35 9.14 -11.00
CA PRO A 77 9.03 8.65 -9.66
C PRO A 77 10.17 7.85 -9.02
N CYS A 78 10.23 7.87 -7.69
CA CYS A 78 10.80 6.83 -6.86
C CYS A 78 9.71 5.87 -6.37
N PHE A 79 9.80 4.61 -6.79
CA PHE A 79 8.93 3.52 -6.35
C PHE A 79 9.68 2.56 -5.43
N LEU A 80 8.93 1.76 -4.66
CA LEU A 80 9.53 0.80 -3.75
C LEU A 80 10.21 -0.34 -4.53
N ASN A 81 9.42 -1.18 -5.20
CA ASN A 81 9.90 -2.25 -6.06
C ASN A 81 8.80 -2.65 -7.05
N ALA A 82 9.16 -3.38 -8.11
CA ALA A 82 8.26 -3.74 -9.19
C ALA A 82 7.11 -4.70 -8.81
N ASP A 83 7.23 -5.38 -7.66
CA ASP A 83 6.22 -6.33 -7.17
C ASP A 83 5.32 -5.71 -6.08
N SER A 84 5.56 -4.44 -5.71
CA SER A 84 4.86 -3.80 -4.60
C SER A 84 3.49 -3.30 -5.03
N LEU A 85 2.44 -3.82 -4.40
CA LEU A 85 1.09 -3.27 -4.60
C LEU A 85 1.00 -1.78 -4.17
N PRO A 86 1.30 -1.41 -2.89
CA PRO A 86 1.20 -0.01 -2.46
C PRO A 86 2.33 0.88 -3.01
N GLY A 87 3.52 0.31 -3.27
CA GLY A 87 4.71 1.07 -3.68
C GLY A 87 4.94 1.15 -5.18
N TYR A 88 4.11 0.49 -6.01
CA TYR A 88 4.24 0.50 -7.47
C TYR A 88 2.89 0.35 -8.20
N TYR A 89 2.17 -0.75 -8.05
CA TYR A 89 0.99 -1.02 -8.89
C TYR A 89 -0.18 -0.05 -8.66
N VAL A 90 -0.54 0.25 -7.41
CA VAL A 90 -1.64 1.20 -7.13
C VAL A 90 -1.28 2.62 -7.59
N PRO A 91 -0.08 3.15 -7.31
CA PRO A 91 0.37 4.43 -7.86
C PRO A 91 0.35 4.47 -9.39
N GLN A 92 0.87 3.43 -10.05
CA GLN A 92 0.83 3.31 -11.51
C GLN A 92 -0.60 3.30 -12.05
N GLY A 93 -1.51 2.57 -11.39
CA GLY A 93 -2.91 2.50 -11.76
C GLY A 93 -3.58 3.88 -11.69
N LEU A 94 -3.32 4.64 -10.63
CA LEU A 94 -3.87 5.99 -10.46
C LEU A 94 -3.32 6.97 -11.51
N LEU A 95 -2.01 6.94 -11.76
CA LEU A 95 -1.39 7.76 -12.83
C LEU A 95 -1.96 7.40 -14.21
N ALA A 96 -2.21 6.11 -14.47
CA ALA A 96 -2.83 5.67 -15.71
C ALA A 96 -4.30 6.12 -15.82
N GLN A 97 -5.08 6.06 -14.74
CA GLN A 97 -6.47 6.54 -14.71
C GLN A 97 -6.57 8.04 -15.04
N THR A 98 -5.60 8.84 -14.60
CA THR A 98 -5.56 10.29 -14.87
C THR A 98 -4.84 10.65 -16.17
N SER A 99 -4.42 9.65 -16.97
CA SER A 99 -3.64 9.85 -18.20
C SER A 99 -2.37 10.68 -17.97
N THR A 100 -1.65 10.36 -16.89
CA THR A 100 -0.43 11.06 -16.46
C THR A 100 0.80 10.24 -16.88
N PRO A 101 1.42 10.50 -18.04
CA PRO A 101 2.64 9.81 -18.45
C PRO A 101 3.82 10.28 -17.59
N ILE A 102 4.58 9.34 -17.04
CA ILE A 102 5.79 9.59 -16.25
C ILE A 102 7.05 9.11 -16.98
N LEU A 103 8.22 9.55 -16.53
CA LEU A 103 9.51 9.03 -16.97
C LEU A 103 9.80 7.66 -16.33
N ASP A 104 10.82 6.96 -16.83
CA ASP A 104 11.23 5.66 -16.29
C ASP A 104 11.46 5.73 -14.76
N PRO A 105 10.84 4.84 -13.97
CA PRO A 105 10.91 4.92 -12.51
C PRO A 105 12.28 4.52 -11.97
N VAL A 106 12.61 5.01 -10.78
CA VAL A 106 13.72 4.51 -9.95
C VAL A 106 13.14 3.60 -8.87
N PHE A 107 13.59 2.34 -8.81
CA PHE A 107 13.24 1.42 -7.73
C PHE A 107 14.30 1.46 -6.63
N VAL A 108 13.93 1.91 -5.45
CA VAL A 108 14.87 2.15 -4.34
C VAL A 108 14.78 1.12 -3.21
N TYR A 109 13.79 0.23 -3.25
CA TYR A 109 13.62 -0.95 -2.38
C TYR A 109 13.44 -0.68 -0.87
N ASP A 110 13.38 0.58 -0.45
CA ASP A 110 13.15 0.97 0.94
C ASP A 110 12.41 2.32 1.01
N TYR A 111 11.42 2.44 1.91
CA TYR A 111 10.64 3.68 2.03
C TYR A 111 11.47 4.85 2.56
N SER A 112 12.39 4.59 3.49
CA SER A 112 13.28 5.63 3.98
C SER A 112 14.28 6.06 2.90
N ALA A 113 14.71 5.14 2.03
CA ALA A 113 15.50 5.49 0.84
C ALA A 113 14.74 6.38 -0.16
N ILE A 114 13.41 6.26 -0.29
CA ILE A 114 12.59 7.18 -1.10
C ILE A 114 12.70 8.60 -0.55
N ILE A 115 12.51 8.79 0.76
CA ILE A 115 12.59 10.11 1.40
C ILE A 115 14.00 10.72 1.22
N ARG A 116 15.05 9.92 1.43
CA ARG A 116 16.44 10.36 1.20
C ARG A 116 16.70 10.75 -0.25
N ALA A 117 16.12 10.03 -1.21
CA ALA A 117 16.28 10.33 -2.64
C ALA A 117 15.64 11.66 -3.02
N LEU A 118 14.49 12.00 -2.40
CA LEU A 118 13.85 13.31 -2.58
C LEU A 118 14.66 14.43 -1.94
N TYR A 119 15.19 14.21 -0.74
CA TYR A 119 15.99 15.19 -0.02
C TYR A 119 17.29 15.59 -0.74
N ILE A 120 17.98 14.63 -1.36
CA ILE A 120 19.23 14.89 -2.10
C ILE A 120 18.96 15.57 -3.46
N GLU A 121 17.72 15.47 -3.96
CA GLU A 121 17.29 15.92 -5.28
C GLU A 121 18.03 15.23 -6.45
N GLY A 122 17.52 15.39 -7.68
CA GLY A 122 18.18 14.90 -8.90
C GLY A 122 18.10 13.38 -9.17
N ILE A 123 17.52 12.60 -8.26
CA ILE A 123 17.26 11.15 -8.45
C ILE A 123 15.85 10.91 -8.99
N CYS A 124 14.85 11.46 -8.31
CA CYS A 124 13.45 11.43 -8.67
C CYS A 124 12.80 12.76 -8.30
N ASP A 125 11.74 13.11 -9.02
CA ASP A 125 10.98 14.34 -8.82
C ASP A 125 9.90 14.16 -7.75
N PHE A 126 9.38 12.94 -7.59
CA PHE A 126 8.45 12.58 -6.52
C PHE A 126 8.66 11.13 -6.07
N GLY A 127 8.20 10.81 -4.86
CA GLY A 127 8.30 9.48 -4.28
C GLY A 127 6.96 8.96 -3.82
N VAL A 128 6.81 7.63 -3.76
CA VAL A 128 5.61 6.99 -3.26
C VAL A 128 5.87 6.22 -1.98
N THR A 129 5.15 6.57 -0.91
CA THR A 129 5.36 6.01 0.43
C THR A 129 4.04 5.66 1.11
N TYR A 130 4.07 4.97 2.25
CA TYR A 130 2.87 4.66 3.02
C TYR A 130 2.31 5.90 3.74
N ALA A 131 1.05 5.86 4.17
CA ALA A 131 0.43 7.02 4.84
C ALA A 131 -0.49 6.70 6.02
N LEU A 132 -1.14 5.53 6.07
CA LEU A 132 -2.11 5.21 7.13
C LEU A 132 -1.50 4.54 8.37
N VAL A 133 -0.33 3.92 8.26
CA VAL A 133 0.38 3.27 9.39
C VAL A 133 1.39 4.20 10.07
N GLY A 134 1.41 5.48 9.69
CA GLY A 134 2.29 6.52 10.24
C GLY A 134 2.81 7.47 9.17
N ASP A 135 3.51 8.52 9.58
CA ASP A 135 4.21 9.43 8.69
C ASP A 135 5.65 8.90 8.43
N PRO A 136 6.00 8.53 7.19
CA PRO A 136 7.34 8.04 6.85
C PRO A 136 8.45 9.08 7.08
N ARG A 137 8.10 10.38 7.11
CA ARG A 137 9.05 11.46 7.42
C ARG A 137 9.44 11.48 8.90
N LEU A 138 8.64 10.84 9.75
CA LEU A 138 8.89 10.70 11.19
C LEU A 138 9.56 9.37 11.56
N ALA A 139 9.94 8.54 10.58
CA ALA A 139 10.67 7.31 10.85
C ALA A 139 11.98 7.60 11.59
N GLY A 140 12.33 6.77 12.58
CA GLY A 140 13.47 7.06 13.46
C GLY A 140 14.81 7.15 12.73
N ASP A 141 15.00 6.40 11.65
CA ASP A 141 16.20 6.48 10.80
C ASP A 141 16.18 7.72 9.89
N ILE A 142 15.00 8.19 9.48
CA ILE A 142 14.85 9.45 8.75
C ILE A 142 15.16 10.63 9.66
N LEU A 143 14.61 10.70 10.87
CA LEU A 143 14.87 11.81 11.80
C LEU A 143 16.33 11.88 12.27
N GLN A 144 17.09 10.79 12.15
CA GLN A 144 18.53 10.78 12.41
C GLN A 144 19.32 11.48 11.29
N ASP A 145 18.92 11.27 10.03
CA ASP A 145 19.62 11.79 8.86
C ASP A 145 19.09 13.16 8.42
N ILE A 146 17.78 13.38 8.57
CA ILE A 146 17.01 14.53 8.12
C ILE A 146 16.02 14.93 9.25
N PRO A 147 16.49 15.59 10.33
CA PRO A 147 15.63 15.98 11.45
C PRO A 147 14.42 16.85 11.04
N GLU A 148 14.58 17.65 9.98
CA GLU A 148 13.59 18.54 9.39
C GLU A 148 12.80 17.90 8.22
N ALA A 149 12.71 16.57 8.15
CA ALA A 149 12.10 15.86 7.01
C ALA A 149 10.67 16.32 6.68
N GLN A 150 9.88 16.71 7.68
CA GLN A 150 8.52 17.22 7.47
C GLN A 150 8.48 18.58 6.80
N ASP A 151 9.52 19.41 6.99
CA ASP A 151 9.60 20.76 6.42
C ASP A 151 10.14 20.73 4.99
N VAL A 152 10.96 19.73 4.64
CA VAL A 152 11.68 19.67 3.35
C VAL A 152 11.12 18.63 2.38
N VAL A 153 10.28 17.71 2.87
CA VAL A 153 9.55 16.74 2.05
C VAL A 153 8.06 16.90 2.31
N GLU A 154 7.35 17.42 1.33
CA GLU A 154 5.92 17.70 1.41
C GLU A 154 5.10 16.52 0.94
N ILE A 155 3.96 16.27 1.60
CA ILE A 155 2.93 15.38 1.09
C ILE A 155 2.13 16.15 0.05
N ILE A 156 2.17 15.68 -1.20
CA ILE A 156 1.44 16.29 -2.31
C ILE A 156 0.01 15.75 -2.37
N TRP A 157 -0.17 14.45 -2.20
CA TRP A 157 -1.47 13.81 -2.29
C TRP A 157 -1.46 12.45 -1.58
N GLN A 158 -2.62 12.01 -1.09
CA GLN A 158 -2.78 10.74 -0.38
C GLN A 158 -3.98 9.95 -0.93
N THR A 159 -3.88 8.63 -1.05
CA THR A 159 -5.07 7.79 -1.33
C THR A 159 -5.93 7.56 -0.08
N GLU A 160 -7.20 7.26 -0.29
CA GLU A 160 -7.97 6.56 0.74
C GLU A 160 -7.42 5.14 1.01
N GLY A 161 -7.90 4.53 2.09
CA GLY A 161 -7.58 3.16 2.50
C GLY A 161 -8.18 2.10 1.58
N VAL A 162 -7.68 1.97 0.35
CA VAL A 162 -8.20 1.05 -0.69
C VAL A 162 -7.53 -0.32 -0.68
N ILE A 163 -6.40 -0.45 0.03
CA ILE A 163 -5.70 -1.71 0.24
C ILE A 163 -6.03 -2.16 1.68
N PRO A 164 -6.44 -3.40 1.94
CA PRO A 164 -6.50 -3.86 3.32
C PRO A 164 -5.07 -3.99 3.84
N ASN A 165 -4.81 -3.60 5.08
CA ASN A 165 -3.48 -3.78 5.66
C ASN A 165 -3.04 -5.26 5.46
N ILE A 166 -3.95 -6.21 5.66
CA ILE A 166 -3.78 -7.65 5.42
C ILE A 166 -5.10 -8.27 5.06
N SER A 167 -5.07 -9.33 4.26
CA SER A 167 -6.18 -10.26 4.17
C SER A 167 -5.79 -11.69 4.53
N LEU A 168 -6.66 -12.35 5.29
CA LEU A 168 -6.79 -13.79 5.34
C LEU A 168 -7.68 -14.23 4.18
N SER A 169 -7.16 -15.13 3.35
CA SER A 169 -7.88 -15.65 2.18
C SER A 169 -7.85 -17.17 2.17
N ALA A 170 -8.99 -17.79 1.91
CA ALA A 170 -9.09 -19.23 1.75
C ALA A 170 -9.01 -19.62 0.26
N SER A 171 -8.42 -20.78 -0.02
CA SER A 171 -8.43 -21.37 -1.36
C SER A 171 -9.87 -21.67 -1.81
N PRO A 172 -10.22 -21.42 -3.09
CA PRO A 172 -11.51 -21.82 -3.63
C PRO A 172 -11.73 -23.35 -3.60
N GLU A 173 -10.66 -24.13 -3.47
CA GLU A 173 -10.73 -25.59 -3.34
C GLU A 173 -11.08 -26.07 -1.92
N LEU A 174 -11.11 -25.16 -0.93
CA LEU A 174 -11.53 -25.49 0.43
C LEU A 174 -13.06 -25.57 0.47
N PRO A 175 -13.67 -26.69 0.94
CA PRO A 175 -15.11 -26.79 1.06
C PRO A 175 -15.72 -25.62 1.85
N LEU A 176 -16.85 -25.10 1.39
CA LEU A 176 -17.51 -23.91 1.97
C LEU A 176 -17.71 -24.00 3.48
N TYR A 177 -18.13 -25.17 3.98
CA TYR A 177 -18.34 -25.35 5.42
C TYR A 177 -17.06 -25.16 6.25
N LEU A 178 -15.89 -25.53 5.71
CA LEU A 178 -14.60 -25.29 6.37
C LEU A 178 -14.19 -23.82 6.28
N GLN A 179 -14.48 -23.15 5.16
CA GLN A 179 -14.24 -21.70 5.04
C GLN A 179 -15.01 -20.93 6.14
N VAL A 180 -16.29 -21.25 6.32
CA VAL A 180 -17.15 -20.63 7.34
C VAL A 180 -16.65 -20.94 8.75
N GLN A 181 -16.33 -22.21 9.05
CA GLN A 181 -15.80 -22.60 10.37
C GLN A 181 -14.49 -21.88 10.71
N LEU A 182 -13.60 -21.73 9.74
CA LEU A 182 -12.35 -20.99 9.94
C LEU A 182 -12.61 -19.50 10.15
N GLN A 183 -13.54 -18.91 9.38
CA GLN A 183 -13.94 -17.52 9.55
C GLN A 183 -14.43 -17.25 10.97
N GLU A 184 -15.39 -18.07 11.43
CA GLU A 184 -15.96 -17.97 12.78
C GLU A 184 -14.88 -18.15 13.84
N ALA A 185 -14.01 -19.16 13.70
CA ALA A 185 -12.91 -19.38 14.62
C ALA A 185 -11.99 -18.16 14.75
N PHE A 186 -11.64 -17.48 13.64
CA PHE A 186 -10.84 -16.25 13.68
C PHE A 186 -11.60 -15.06 14.28
N LEU A 187 -12.91 -14.95 14.03
CA LEU A 187 -13.75 -13.90 14.60
C LEU A 187 -13.98 -14.07 16.11
N ASP A 188 -13.88 -15.29 16.63
CA ASP A 188 -14.01 -15.62 18.05
C ASP A 188 -12.67 -15.48 18.82
N LEU A 189 -11.53 -15.41 18.13
CA LEU A 189 -10.22 -15.26 18.79
C LEU A 189 -10.12 -14.04 19.72
N PRO A 190 -10.69 -12.86 19.41
CA PRO A 190 -10.72 -11.73 20.34
C PRO A 190 -11.37 -12.03 21.69
N ASP A 191 -12.30 -12.99 21.74
CA ASP A 191 -13.00 -13.35 22.97
C ASP A 191 -12.18 -14.30 23.87
N LEU A 192 -11.05 -14.82 23.37
CA LEU A 192 -10.13 -15.65 24.13
C LEU A 192 -9.12 -14.78 24.91
N PRO A 193 -8.76 -15.13 26.16
CA PRO A 193 -7.87 -14.33 27.01
C PRO A 193 -6.53 -13.91 26.37
N ASP A 194 -5.99 -14.74 25.46
CA ASP A 194 -4.72 -14.48 24.76
C ASP A 194 -4.86 -14.53 23.23
N GLY A 195 -6.09 -14.55 22.69
CA GLY A 195 -6.29 -14.87 21.27
C GLY A 195 -5.67 -13.85 20.32
N LEU A 196 -5.90 -12.55 20.55
CA LEU A 196 -5.25 -11.49 19.77
C LEU A 196 -3.74 -11.48 19.96
N ALA A 197 -3.24 -11.70 21.17
CA ALA A 197 -1.80 -11.73 21.45
C ALA A 197 -1.09 -12.87 20.73
N LEU A 198 -1.72 -14.05 20.67
CA LEU A 198 -1.19 -15.22 19.94
C LEU A 198 -1.09 -14.92 18.45
N VAL A 199 -2.15 -14.36 17.85
CA VAL A 199 -2.13 -14.02 16.44
C VAL A 199 -1.14 -12.89 16.17
N SER A 200 -1.06 -11.90 17.06
CA SER A 200 -0.13 -10.78 16.93
C SER A 200 1.31 -11.24 16.97
N SER A 201 1.62 -12.20 17.86
CA SER A 201 2.94 -12.83 17.92
C SER A 201 3.22 -13.69 16.70
N ALA A 202 2.24 -14.44 16.19
CA ALA A 202 2.42 -15.30 15.02
C ALA A 202 2.63 -14.48 13.75
N LEU A 203 1.97 -13.33 13.67
CA LEU A 203 2.06 -12.42 12.55
C LEU A 203 3.19 -11.42 12.73
N ASN A 204 3.74 -11.19 13.92
CA ASN A 204 4.67 -10.08 14.20
C ASN A 204 4.07 -8.71 13.83
N PHE A 205 2.81 -8.51 14.21
CA PHE A 205 2.04 -7.26 14.05
C PHE A 205 0.95 -7.19 15.10
N ASP A 206 0.65 -5.99 15.57
CA ASP A 206 -0.36 -5.77 16.60
C ASP A 206 -1.78 -5.92 16.02
N VAL A 207 -2.41 -7.07 16.27
CA VAL A 207 -3.77 -7.37 15.80
C VAL A 207 -4.76 -6.81 16.80
N GLU A 208 -5.40 -5.69 16.47
CA GLU A 208 -6.40 -5.11 17.35
C GLU A 208 -7.77 -5.80 17.25
N ALA A 209 -8.16 -6.24 16.05
CA ALA A 209 -9.48 -6.78 15.83
C ALA A 209 -9.57 -7.63 14.56
N PHE A 210 -10.57 -8.49 14.58
CA PHE A 210 -10.96 -9.29 13.43
C PHE A 210 -12.24 -8.71 12.78
N LYS A 211 -12.22 -8.40 11.47
CA LYS A 211 -13.37 -7.88 10.72
C LYS A 211 -13.62 -8.64 9.43
N THR A 212 -14.88 -9.00 9.26
CA THR A 212 -15.49 -9.60 8.07
C THR A 212 -15.57 -8.58 6.91
N ILE A 213 -14.84 -8.79 5.80
CA ILE A 213 -14.94 -7.96 4.57
C ILE A 213 -15.40 -8.74 3.34
N THR A 214 -16.40 -8.25 2.60
CA THR A 214 -16.90 -8.92 1.38
C THR A 214 -16.02 -8.62 0.17
N ASP A 215 -16.15 -9.42 -0.89
CA ASP A 215 -15.40 -9.20 -2.15
C ASP A 215 -15.55 -7.78 -2.71
N GLY A 216 -16.72 -7.16 -2.52
CA GLY A 216 -17.00 -5.79 -2.95
C GLY A 216 -16.06 -4.74 -2.35
N PHE A 217 -15.42 -5.03 -1.20
CA PHE A 217 -14.37 -4.19 -0.62
C PHE A 217 -13.21 -3.94 -1.58
N TYR A 218 -12.88 -4.92 -2.44
CA TYR A 218 -11.76 -4.82 -3.38
C TYR A 218 -12.13 -4.12 -4.70
N ASN A 219 -13.39 -3.75 -4.92
CA ASN A 219 -13.81 -3.09 -6.17
C ASN A 219 -13.05 -1.77 -6.45
N PRO A 220 -12.82 -0.87 -5.47
CA PRO A 220 -12.00 0.32 -5.69
C PRO A 220 -10.59 -0.04 -6.17
N LEU A 221 -9.95 -1.02 -5.52
CA LEU A 221 -8.63 -1.50 -5.90
C LEU A 221 -8.61 -2.06 -7.33
N ARG A 222 -9.60 -2.88 -7.70
CA ARG A 222 -9.74 -3.39 -9.08
C ARG A 222 -9.92 -2.27 -10.09
N GLY A 223 -10.71 -1.26 -9.74
CA GLY A 223 -10.89 -0.08 -10.57
C GLY A 223 -9.56 0.63 -10.84
N ILE A 224 -8.73 0.81 -9.80
CA ILE A 224 -7.40 1.41 -9.90
C ILE A 224 -6.47 0.59 -10.79
N LEU A 225 -6.46 -0.74 -10.64
CA LEU A 225 -5.56 -1.61 -11.39
C LEU A 225 -6.03 -1.91 -12.82
N ALA A 226 -7.30 -1.69 -13.15
CA ALA A 226 -7.88 -2.03 -14.45
C ALA A 226 -7.11 -1.47 -15.66
N PRO A 227 -6.64 -0.20 -15.66
CA PRO A 227 -5.88 0.35 -16.79
C PRO A 227 -4.51 -0.30 -17.01
N LEU A 228 -3.99 -1.03 -16.02
CA LEU A 228 -2.69 -1.70 -16.12
C LEU A 228 -2.78 -3.06 -16.83
N GLU A 229 -4.00 -3.54 -17.12
CA GLU A 229 -4.27 -4.80 -17.83
C GLU A 229 -3.52 -6.01 -17.24
N LEU A 230 -3.31 -6.01 -15.91
CA LEU A 230 -2.55 -7.05 -15.21
C LEU A 230 -3.29 -8.38 -15.22
N ASP A 231 -2.54 -9.47 -15.43
CA ASP A 231 -3.03 -10.82 -15.14
C ASP A 231 -2.86 -11.12 -13.64
N LEU A 232 -3.86 -10.70 -12.87
CA LEU A 232 -3.90 -10.88 -11.41
C LEU A 232 -3.90 -12.37 -11.00
N GLN A 233 -4.33 -13.29 -11.88
CA GLN A 233 -4.27 -14.73 -11.59
C GLN A 233 -2.83 -15.25 -11.67
N SER A 234 -2.09 -14.81 -12.68
CA SER A 234 -0.67 -15.18 -12.80
C SER A 234 0.16 -14.67 -11.61
N MET A 235 -0.15 -13.46 -11.11
CA MET A 235 0.56 -12.84 -9.98
C MET A 235 0.34 -13.58 -8.65
N THR A 236 -0.81 -14.23 -8.47
CA THR A 236 -1.14 -14.96 -7.24
C THR A 236 -0.72 -16.44 -7.27
N THR A 237 -0.36 -16.95 -8.45
CA THR A 237 0.05 -18.35 -8.65
C THR A 237 1.57 -18.51 -8.84
N GLN A 238 2.29 -17.48 -9.27
CA GLN A 238 3.74 -17.54 -9.53
C GLN A 238 4.62 -17.75 -8.29
N THR A 239 4.13 -17.46 -7.07
CA THR A 239 4.88 -17.74 -5.83
C THR A 239 5.08 -19.24 -5.56
N GLN A 240 4.44 -20.13 -6.34
CA GLN A 240 4.56 -21.59 -6.18
C GLN A 240 5.70 -22.23 -7.01
N ALA A 241 6.41 -21.49 -7.86
CA ALA A 241 7.31 -22.07 -8.86
C ALA A 241 8.82 -21.93 -8.59
N THR A 242 9.24 -21.57 -7.37
CA THR A 242 10.65 -21.63 -6.97
C THR A 242 10.83 -22.55 -5.77
N GLN A 243 10.99 -23.84 -6.07
CA GLN A 243 11.68 -24.82 -5.22
C GLN A 243 12.96 -25.25 -5.94
#